data_AF-A0A2V5Q0L4-F1
#
_entry.id   AF-A0A2V5Q0L4-F1
#
_cell.length_a   1.000
_cell.length_b   1.000
_cell.length_c   1.000
_cell.angle_alpha   90.00
_cell.angle_beta   90.00
_cell.angle_gamma   90.00
#
_symmetry.space_group_name_H-M   'P 1'
#
loop_
_entity.id
_entity.type
_entity.pdbx_description
1 polymer ?
#
loop_
_entity_poly.entity_id
_entity_poly.type
_entity_poly.pdbx_seq_one_letter_code
_entity_poly.pdbx_strand_id
1 'polypeptide(L)'
;MALRLPKQDYRDIERIIEFDFVRATEAAALNALRWLGRGDKEAADAAACDAMRGMFDLMNICGEVVIGEGIKDNAPGIFKGEQLGTWIPGSPQFDIAIDPIDGTTNISKGAPNSISCIAAASPEEGVKVALRDIPSFYMSKLAYGARVIDYMKKRGDSLHIDMPIAEMLAIVARAVDKRVQDMAVMMLDRPRHKEIVEQIRAAGASLRMIGDGDIAAAIAPSLPDSDVDLYMGIGGSPEAVLAAAGIKSLGGDMQSKMWPRDEKERKKLIADGYEKDLDRV
;
A
#
# COMPACT_ATOMS: atom_id res chain seq x y z
N MET A 1 11.01 33.03 -41.84
CA MET A 1 10.98 33.15 -40.37
C MET A 1 10.15 31.98 -39.86
N ALA A 2 10.78 30.95 -39.29
CA ALA A 2 10.08 29.74 -38.86
C ALA A 2 9.07 30.10 -37.76
N LEU A 3 7.79 29.82 -37.99
CA LEU A 3 6.76 29.93 -36.97
C LEU A 3 7.14 29.01 -35.82
N ARG A 4 7.62 29.58 -34.70
CA ARG A 4 7.67 28.84 -33.44
C ARG A 4 6.24 28.43 -33.13
N LEU A 5 6.02 27.13 -32.98
CA LEU A 5 4.78 26.61 -32.40
C LEU A 5 4.55 27.31 -31.05
N PRO A 6 3.29 27.60 -30.69
CA PRO A 6 2.98 28.20 -29.39
C PRO A 6 3.62 27.38 -28.27
N LYS A 7 4.15 28.05 -27.24
CA LYS A 7 4.69 27.38 -26.05
C LYS A 7 3.59 26.47 -25.49
N GLN A 8 3.80 25.17 -25.52
CA GLN A 8 3.01 24.25 -24.70
C GLN A 8 3.22 24.65 -23.23
N ASP A 9 2.13 24.74 -22.48
CA ASP A 9 2.22 24.90 -21.04
C ASP A 9 2.71 23.56 -20.48
N TYR A 10 4.02 23.46 -20.22
CA TYR A 10 4.68 22.25 -19.71
C TYR A 10 4.39 21.99 -18.23
N ARG A 11 3.27 22.48 -17.69
CA ARG A 11 2.85 22.28 -16.29
C ARG A 11 2.16 20.93 -16.10
N ASP A 12 2.75 19.90 -16.67
CA ASP A 12 2.41 18.54 -16.25
C ASP A 12 3.25 18.24 -15.01
N ILE A 13 2.66 18.51 -13.84
CA ILE A 13 3.31 18.35 -12.55
C ILE A 13 3.76 16.90 -12.38
N GLU A 14 2.93 15.93 -12.80
CA GLU A 14 3.25 14.50 -12.74
C GLU A 14 4.54 14.21 -13.51
N ARG A 15 4.64 14.69 -14.75
CA ARG A 15 5.84 14.50 -15.58
C ARG A 15 7.12 15.12 -14.99
N ILE A 16 6.98 16.18 -14.19
CA ILE A 16 8.13 16.87 -13.58
C ILE A 16 8.65 16.10 -12.36
N ILE A 17 7.76 15.50 -11.57
CA ILE A 17 8.12 14.90 -10.26
C ILE A 17 8.16 13.36 -10.27
N GLU A 18 7.54 12.69 -11.26
CA GLU A 18 7.37 11.24 -11.26
C GLU A 18 8.72 10.51 -11.09
N PHE A 19 9.74 10.95 -11.84
CA PHE A 19 11.05 10.33 -11.79
C PHE A 19 11.84 10.71 -10.53
N ASP A 20 11.47 11.79 -9.84
CA ASP A 20 12.09 12.11 -8.57
C ASP A 20 11.62 11.15 -7.48
N PHE A 21 10.33 10.78 -7.43
CA PHE A 21 9.85 9.73 -6.54
C PHE A 21 10.41 8.35 -6.89
N VAL A 22 10.54 8.03 -8.18
CA VAL A 22 11.24 6.80 -8.62
C VAL A 22 12.66 6.79 -8.08
N ARG A 23 13.43 7.88 -8.25
CA ARG A 23 14.81 7.96 -7.73
C ARG A 23 14.88 7.85 -6.22
N ALA A 24 13.90 8.36 -5.48
CA ALA A 24 13.86 8.22 -4.03
C ALA A 24 13.69 6.75 -3.59
N THR A 25 12.77 6.01 -4.22
CA THR A 25 12.61 4.56 -3.96
C THR A 25 13.81 3.74 -4.44
N GLU A 26 14.41 4.08 -5.58
CA GLU A 26 15.65 3.46 -6.07
C GLU A 26 16.82 3.68 -5.10
N ALA A 27 17.00 4.92 -4.63
CA ALA A 27 18.04 5.28 -3.67
C ALA A 27 17.86 4.51 -2.36
N ALA A 28 16.63 4.45 -1.83
CA ALA A 28 16.31 3.66 -0.64
C ALA A 28 16.65 2.18 -0.82
N ALA A 29 16.18 1.55 -1.90
CA ALA A 29 16.43 0.14 -2.19
C ALA A 29 17.93 -0.18 -2.36
N LEU A 30 18.66 0.65 -3.11
CA LEU A 30 20.11 0.46 -3.32
C LEU A 30 20.91 0.63 -2.03
N ASN A 31 20.54 1.58 -1.17
CA ASN A 31 21.23 1.80 0.10
C ASN A 31 20.88 0.76 1.17
N ALA A 32 19.71 0.12 1.07
CA ALA A 32 19.31 -1.00 1.91
C ALA A 32 20.01 -2.32 1.51
N LEU A 33 20.35 -2.50 0.23
CA LEU A 33 20.88 -3.76 -0.31
C LEU A 33 22.11 -4.30 0.44
N ARG A 34 22.95 -3.42 0.98
CA ARG A 34 24.13 -3.82 1.77
C ARG A 34 23.79 -4.63 3.02
N TRP A 35 22.53 -4.60 3.46
CA TRP A 35 22.02 -5.30 4.64
C TRP A 35 21.24 -6.59 4.32
N LEU A 36 21.12 -6.93 3.03
CA LEU A 36 20.43 -8.14 2.58
C LEU A 36 21.04 -9.40 3.22
N GLY A 37 20.22 -10.13 3.97
CA GLY A 37 20.60 -11.38 4.63
C GLY A 37 21.55 -11.23 5.82
N ARG A 38 21.74 -10.02 6.36
CA ARG A 38 22.71 -9.74 7.44
C ARG A 38 22.12 -9.76 8.85
N GLY A 39 20.84 -10.02 9.00
CA GLY A 39 20.15 -10.05 10.30
C GLY A 39 19.93 -8.69 10.95
N ASP A 40 20.30 -7.60 10.30
CA ASP A 40 20.19 -6.24 10.83
C ASP A 40 19.13 -5.44 10.06
N LYS A 41 17.87 -5.59 10.51
CA LYS A 41 16.72 -4.93 9.89
C LYS A 41 16.68 -3.43 10.19
N GLU A 42 17.16 -3.01 11.37
CA GLU A 42 17.09 -1.62 11.81
C GLU A 42 18.09 -0.76 11.04
N ALA A 43 19.31 -1.27 10.81
CA ALA A 43 20.29 -0.57 10.00
C ALA A 43 19.91 -0.55 8.50
N ALA A 44 19.20 -1.57 8.02
CA ALA A 44 18.62 -1.56 6.67
C ALA A 44 17.61 -0.42 6.51
N ASP A 45 16.65 -0.36 7.44
CA ASP A 45 15.57 0.62 7.48
C ASP A 45 16.11 2.05 7.60
N ALA A 46 17.05 2.28 8.53
CA ALA A 46 17.72 3.56 8.70
C ALA A 46 18.46 4.02 7.43
N ALA A 47 19.16 3.10 6.74
CA ALA A 47 19.87 3.43 5.51
C ALA A 47 18.92 3.77 4.35
N ALA A 48 17.76 3.12 4.27
CA ALA A 48 16.73 3.44 3.30
C ALA A 48 16.08 4.81 3.59
N CYS A 49 15.74 5.07 4.86
CA CYS A 49 15.20 6.35 5.31
C CYS A 49 16.13 7.52 4.98
N ASP A 50 17.41 7.40 5.31
CA ASP A 50 18.42 8.43 5.06
C ASP A 50 18.58 8.73 3.56
N ALA A 51 18.69 7.68 2.74
CA ALA A 51 18.81 7.82 1.30
C ALA A 51 17.56 8.44 0.66
N MET A 52 16.36 8.01 1.10
CA MET A 52 15.10 8.57 0.64
C MET A 52 15.01 10.06 0.99
N ARG A 53 15.30 10.43 2.24
CA ARG A 53 15.30 11.82 2.71
C ARG A 53 16.27 12.69 1.88
N GLY A 54 17.50 12.22 1.66
CA GLY A 54 18.49 12.94 0.86
C GLY A 54 18.03 13.17 -0.59
N MET A 55 17.21 12.28 -1.16
CA MET A 55 16.60 12.52 -2.47
C MET A 55 15.50 13.59 -2.39
N PHE A 56 14.66 13.58 -1.35
CA PHE A 56 13.65 14.60 -1.13
C PHE A 56 14.25 16.00 -0.95
N ASP A 57 15.42 16.15 -0.34
CA ASP A 57 16.11 17.44 -0.18
C ASP A 57 16.42 18.14 -1.52
N LEU A 58 16.39 17.39 -2.62
CA LEU A 58 16.64 17.90 -3.99
C LEU A 58 15.36 18.20 -4.78
N MET A 59 14.18 17.82 -4.26
CA MET A 59 12.91 17.91 -4.98
C MET A 59 12.22 19.25 -4.74
N ASN A 60 11.81 19.93 -5.82
CA ASN A 60 11.03 21.17 -5.72
C ASN A 60 9.54 20.87 -5.47
N ILE A 61 9.24 20.39 -4.27
CA ILE A 61 7.89 20.10 -3.79
C ILE A 61 7.70 20.63 -2.35
N CYS A 62 6.43 20.77 -1.95
CA CYS A 62 6.02 20.93 -0.56
C CYS A 62 5.33 19.64 -0.12
N GLY A 63 6.11 18.63 0.29
CA GLY A 63 5.60 17.33 0.73
C GLY A 63 5.34 17.32 2.23
N GLU A 64 4.12 16.96 2.64
CA GLU A 64 3.77 16.71 4.04
C GLU A 64 3.59 15.20 4.25
N VAL A 65 4.35 14.63 5.20
CA VAL A 65 4.27 13.20 5.51
C VAL A 65 3.02 12.94 6.33
N VAL A 66 2.01 12.31 5.73
CA VAL A 66 0.78 11.92 6.43
C VAL A 66 0.85 10.50 6.96
N ILE A 67 1.65 9.65 6.31
CA ILE A 67 1.98 8.28 6.73
C ILE A 67 3.49 8.10 6.53
N GLY A 68 4.20 7.72 7.58
CA GLY A 68 5.62 7.43 7.53
C GLY A 68 5.97 6.26 8.44
N GLU A 69 7.25 6.15 8.78
CA GLU A 69 7.72 5.17 9.74
C GLU A 69 6.97 5.29 11.07
N GLY A 70 6.63 4.14 11.67
CA GLY A 70 6.13 4.13 13.03
C GLY A 70 7.16 4.73 13.98
N ILE A 71 6.72 5.44 15.02
CA ILE A 71 7.61 5.96 16.07
C ILE A 71 8.24 4.76 16.80
N LYS A 72 9.44 4.37 16.37
CA LYS A 72 10.31 3.42 17.05
C LYS A 72 11.23 4.27 17.93
N ASP A 73 11.09 4.16 19.25
CA ASP A 73 11.82 4.98 20.23
C ASP A 73 13.32 5.11 19.86
N ASN A 74 13.74 6.34 19.52
CA ASN A 74 15.11 6.76 19.15
C ASN A 74 15.70 6.25 17.81
N ALA A 75 14.92 5.68 16.89
CA ALA A 75 15.42 5.34 15.55
C ALA A 75 15.33 6.54 14.59
N PRO A 76 16.35 6.81 13.75
CA PRO A 76 16.19 7.73 12.63
C PRO A 76 15.19 7.12 11.63
N GLY A 77 14.16 7.88 11.28
CA GLY A 77 13.10 7.48 10.35
C GLY A 77 12.43 8.73 9.78
N ILE A 78 11.48 8.58 8.86
CA ILE A 78 10.68 9.69 8.33
C ILE A 78 9.27 9.57 8.92
N PHE A 79 8.88 10.53 9.75
CA PHE A 79 7.68 10.45 10.58
C PHE A 79 6.53 11.31 10.09
N LYS A 80 5.32 10.96 10.51
CA LYS A 80 4.12 11.77 10.29
C LYS A 80 4.32 13.21 10.78
N GLY A 81 3.96 14.17 9.93
CA GLY A 81 4.10 15.60 10.16
C GLY A 81 5.44 16.18 9.69
N GLU A 82 6.38 15.36 9.23
CA GLU A 82 7.61 15.86 8.61
C GLU A 82 7.34 16.55 7.27
N GLN A 83 8.18 17.54 6.98
CA GLN A 83 8.19 18.27 5.72
C GLN A 83 9.32 17.73 4.85
N LEU A 84 8.99 17.29 3.64
CA LEU A 84 9.92 16.79 2.62
C LEU A 84 9.89 17.68 1.38
N GLY A 85 11.02 17.80 0.69
CA GLY A 85 11.18 18.73 -0.43
C GLY A 85 11.87 20.03 -0.05
N THR A 86 12.15 20.87 -1.04
CA THR A 86 12.78 22.18 -0.82
C THR A 86 11.84 23.23 -0.25
N TRP A 87 10.51 23.01 -0.31
CA TRP A 87 9.48 23.95 0.16
C TRP A 87 9.60 25.36 -0.42
N ILE A 88 10.18 25.50 -1.62
CA ILE A 88 10.29 26.78 -2.31
C ILE A 88 8.87 27.29 -2.61
N PRO A 89 8.55 28.58 -2.34
CA PRO A 89 7.23 29.13 -2.60
C PRO A 89 6.76 28.90 -4.05
N GLY A 90 5.54 28.38 -4.19
CA GLY A 90 4.95 28.04 -5.49
C GLY A 90 5.26 26.62 -5.99
N SER A 91 6.01 25.81 -5.21
CA SER A 91 6.19 24.39 -5.51
C SER A 91 4.89 23.60 -5.30
N PRO A 92 4.66 22.51 -6.06
CA PRO A 92 3.47 21.69 -5.91
C PRO A 92 3.41 21.01 -4.53
N GLN A 93 2.20 20.93 -3.98
CA GLN A 93 1.92 20.33 -2.68
C GLN A 93 1.51 18.87 -2.82
N PHE A 94 2.01 18.03 -1.90
CA PHE A 94 1.69 16.61 -1.84
C PHE A 94 1.50 16.16 -0.40
N ASP A 95 0.45 15.37 -0.18
CA ASP A 95 0.43 14.42 0.92
C ASP A 95 1.28 13.23 0.54
N ILE A 96 2.15 12.82 1.46
CA ILE A 96 3.14 11.77 1.25
C ILE A 96 2.87 10.63 2.23
N ALA A 97 2.62 9.44 1.68
CA ALA A 97 2.69 8.18 2.40
C ALA A 97 3.93 7.43 1.94
N ILE A 98 4.74 6.92 2.87
CA ILE A 98 5.98 6.21 2.54
C ILE A 98 6.19 5.01 3.43
N ASP A 99 6.89 4.05 2.85
CA ASP A 99 7.51 2.93 3.55
C ASP A 99 8.89 2.70 2.90
N PRO A 100 9.96 3.22 3.51
CA PRO A 100 11.31 3.06 2.98
C PRO A 100 11.69 1.60 2.75
N ILE A 101 11.23 0.68 3.60
CA ILE A 101 11.36 -0.77 3.43
C ILE A 101 10.11 -1.50 3.97
N ASP A 102 9.18 -1.82 3.07
CA ASP A 102 8.18 -2.84 3.36
C ASP A 102 8.91 -4.19 3.44
N GLY A 103 8.66 -4.94 4.52
CA GLY A 103 9.36 -6.19 4.80
C GLY A 103 10.81 -6.03 5.28
N THR A 104 11.08 -5.15 6.24
CA THR A 104 12.37 -5.08 6.97
C THR A 104 12.85 -6.45 7.50
N THR A 105 11.91 -7.33 7.92
CA THR A 105 12.21 -8.71 8.29
C THR A 105 12.70 -9.55 7.10
N ASN A 106 12.14 -9.32 5.91
CA ASN A 106 12.50 -10.05 4.70
C ASN A 106 13.92 -9.69 4.25
N ILE A 107 14.25 -8.40 4.17
CA ILE A 107 15.60 -7.96 3.78
C ILE A 107 16.65 -8.47 4.76
N SER A 108 16.41 -8.41 6.07
CA SER A 108 17.40 -8.89 7.06
C SER A 108 17.65 -10.39 6.97
N LYS A 109 16.69 -11.17 6.46
CA LYS A 109 16.80 -12.62 6.23
C LYS A 109 17.23 -13.01 4.81
N GLY A 110 17.32 -12.04 3.88
CA GLY A 110 17.52 -12.34 2.46
C GLY A 110 16.32 -13.01 1.79
N ALA A 111 15.13 -12.84 2.37
CA ALA A 111 13.88 -13.37 1.83
C ALA A 111 13.29 -12.43 0.76
N PRO A 112 12.44 -12.94 -0.16
CA PRO A 112 11.79 -12.12 -1.18
C PRO A 112 10.76 -11.15 -0.58
N ASN A 113 10.18 -10.29 -1.43
CA ASN A 113 9.11 -9.35 -1.08
C ASN A 113 9.54 -8.29 -0.06
N SER A 114 10.73 -7.71 -0.24
CA SER A 114 11.06 -6.43 0.38
C SER A 114 11.11 -5.36 -0.71
N ILE A 115 10.38 -4.26 -0.53
CA ILE A 115 10.27 -3.18 -1.50
C ILE A 115 10.40 -1.82 -0.80
N SER A 116 10.79 -0.79 -1.54
CA SER A 116 10.63 0.60 -1.10
C SER A 116 9.39 1.19 -1.77
N CYS A 117 8.55 1.90 -1.02
CA CYS A 117 7.27 2.38 -1.51
C CYS A 117 7.03 3.85 -1.14
N ILE A 118 6.53 4.61 -2.11
CA ILE A 118 6.04 5.98 -1.94
C ILE A 118 4.68 6.05 -2.64
N ALA A 119 3.70 6.65 -1.97
CA ALA A 119 2.49 7.17 -2.58
C ALA A 119 2.42 8.68 -2.30
N ALA A 120 2.22 9.46 -3.36
CA ALA A 120 2.07 10.90 -3.29
C ALA A 120 0.72 11.26 -3.91
N ALA A 121 -0.04 12.12 -3.23
CA ALA A 121 -1.30 12.63 -3.75
C ALA A 121 -1.35 14.14 -3.59
N SER A 122 -1.63 14.85 -4.68
CA SER A 122 -1.89 16.28 -4.60
C SER A 122 -3.33 16.48 -4.12
N PRO A 123 -3.57 17.15 -2.98
CA PRO A 123 -4.92 17.42 -2.53
C PRO A 123 -5.63 18.33 -3.52
N GLU A 124 -6.78 17.89 -4.05
CA GLU A 124 -7.66 18.74 -4.86
C GLU A 124 -8.17 19.93 -4.03
N GLU A 125 -8.65 20.98 -4.71
CA GLU A 125 -9.23 22.13 -4.02
C GLU A 125 -10.39 21.70 -3.10
N GLY A 126 -10.25 21.98 -1.80
CA GLY A 126 -11.22 21.58 -0.78
C GLY A 126 -10.99 20.19 -0.16
N VAL A 127 -10.07 19.38 -0.70
CA VAL A 127 -9.57 18.16 -0.05
C VAL A 127 -8.49 18.54 0.94
N LYS A 128 -8.69 18.25 2.23
CA LYS A 128 -7.70 18.55 3.28
C LYS A 128 -6.58 17.53 3.36
N VAL A 129 -6.91 16.25 3.15
CA VAL A 129 -5.97 15.13 3.17
C VAL A 129 -6.43 14.12 2.13
N ALA A 130 -5.58 13.83 1.15
CA ALA A 130 -5.82 12.89 0.06
C ALA A 130 -5.45 11.45 0.43
N LEU A 131 -4.49 11.25 1.35
CA LEU A 131 -4.08 9.94 1.86
C LEU A 131 -4.46 9.80 3.35
N ARG A 132 -5.48 8.99 3.63
CA ARG A 132 -6.11 8.93 4.96
C ARG A 132 -5.27 8.13 5.96
N ASP A 133 -4.74 8.79 6.98
CA ASP A 133 -4.18 8.10 8.15
C ASP A 133 -5.31 7.46 8.99
N ILE A 134 -5.21 6.15 9.22
CA ILE A 134 -6.24 5.34 9.89
C ILE A 134 -5.77 5.02 11.31
N PRO A 135 -6.50 5.40 12.37
CA PRO A 135 -6.05 5.30 13.77
C PRO A 135 -5.99 3.88 14.35
N SER A 136 -6.26 2.84 13.55
CA SER A 136 -6.16 1.44 13.98
C SER A 136 -4.80 0.86 13.62
N PHE A 137 -4.30 -0.09 14.41
CA PHE A 137 -3.02 -0.75 14.16
C PHE A 137 -3.08 -1.67 12.93
N TYR A 138 -4.21 -2.36 12.73
CA TYR A 138 -4.40 -3.27 11.60
C TYR A 138 -5.69 -2.96 10.86
N MET A 139 -5.74 -3.37 9.60
CA MET A 139 -6.95 -3.41 8.79
C MET A 139 -7.10 -4.79 8.15
N SER A 140 -8.34 -5.25 8.08
CA SER A 140 -8.75 -6.26 7.10
C SER A 140 -8.65 -5.62 5.71
N LYS A 141 -8.17 -6.39 4.73
CA LYS A 141 -7.84 -5.97 3.37
C LYS A 141 -8.41 -7.00 2.40
N LEU A 142 -9.11 -6.53 1.37
CA LEU A 142 -9.55 -7.32 0.21
C LEU A 142 -9.16 -6.56 -1.05
N ALA A 143 -8.21 -7.09 -1.83
CA ALA A 143 -7.71 -6.43 -3.03
C ALA A 143 -7.83 -7.34 -4.26
N TYR A 144 -8.25 -6.75 -5.38
CA TYR A 144 -8.51 -7.43 -6.64
C TYR A 144 -8.27 -6.51 -7.84
N GLY A 145 -7.89 -7.10 -8.98
CA GLY A 145 -7.56 -6.35 -10.19
C GLY A 145 -8.76 -5.89 -11.02
N ALA A 146 -8.46 -5.05 -12.03
CA ALA A 146 -9.44 -4.43 -12.94
C ALA A 146 -10.42 -5.43 -13.58
N ARG A 147 -9.97 -6.66 -13.90
CA ARG A 147 -10.81 -7.71 -14.48
C ARG A 147 -12.02 -8.05 -13.61
N VAL A 148 -11.85 -8.04 -12.28
CA VAL A 148 -12.94 -8.30 -11.33
C VAL A 148 -13.95 -7.16 -11.31
N ILE A 149 -13.47 -5.90 -11.34
CA ILE A 149 -14.32 -4.72 -11.45
C ILE A 149 -15.15 -4.75 -12.73
N ASP A 150 -14.51 -5.02 -13.87
CA ASP A 150 -15.18 -5.04 -15.18
C ASP A 150 -16.23 -6.16 -15.26
N TYR A 151 -15.93 -7.31 -14.67
CA TYR A 151 -16.88 -8.41 -14.57
C TYR A 151 -18.10 -8.01 -13.72
N MET A 152 -17.89 -7.44 -12.53
CA MET A 152 -18.97 -6.97 -11.65
C MET A 152 -19.86 -5.94 -12.35
N LYS A 153 -19.26 -4.94 -13.01
CA LYS A 153 -20.00 -3.91 -13.78
C LYS A 153 -20.89 -4.51 -14.88
N LYS A 154 -20.42 -5.56 -15.56
CA LYS A 154 -21.18 -6.21 -16.66
C LYS A 154 -22.31 -7.11 -16.17
N ARG A 155 -22.14 -7.75 -15.01
CA ARG A 155 -23.07 -8.77 -14.50
C ARG A 155 -24.03 -8.25 -13.43
N GLY A 156 -23.72 -7.10 -12.81
CA GLY A 156 -24.45 -6.60 -11.65
C GLY A 156 -24.11 -7.37 -10.36
N ASP A 157 -23.01 -8.12 -10.35
CA ASP A 157 -22.46 -8.75 -9.14
C ASP A 157 -21.81 -7.67 -8.25
N SER A 158 -21.69 -7.93 -6.95
CA SER A 158 -20.90 -7.12 -6.02
C SER A 158 -19.95 -8.00 -5.20
N LEU A 159 -18.81 -7.43 -4.83
CA LEU A 159 -17.84 -8.04 -3.93
C LEU A 159 -17.79 -7.19 -2.66
N HIS A 160 -17.86 -7.81 -1.49
CA HIS A 160 -17.77 -7.12 -0.21
C HIS A 160 -16.84 -7.87 0.73
N ILE A 161 -16.02 -7.15 1.51
CA ILE A 161 -15.05 -7.75 2.44
C ILE A 161 -15.70 -8.67 3.50
N ASP A 162 -16.96 -8.40 3.87
CA ASP A 162 -17.69 -9.16 4.89
C ASP A 162 -18.51 -10.34 4.30
N MET A 163 -18.43 -10.60 2.99
CA MET A 163 -19.20 -11.68 2.35
C MET A 163 -18.59 -13.07 2.63
N PRO A 164 -19.38 -14.16 2.52
CA PRO A 164 -18.83 -15.51 2.64
C PRO A 164 -17.71 -15.76 1.63
N ILE A 165 -16.56 -16.25 2.12
CA ILE A 165 -15.35 -16.43 1.30
C ILE A 165 -15.60 -17.35 0.09
N ALA A 166 -16.40 -18.40 0.26
CA ALA A 166 -16.74 -19.31 -0.85
C ALA A 166 -17.48 -18.59 -2.00
N GLU A 167 -18.40 -17.67 -1.67
CA GLU A 167 -19.12 -16.87 -2.66
C GLU A 167 -18.19 -15.85 -3.32
N MET A 168 -17.33 -15.20 -2.53
CA MET A 168 -16.31 -14.26 -3.00
C MET A 168 -15.40 -14.93 -4.05
N LEU A 169 -14.84 -16.09 -3.71
CA LEU A 169 -13.97 -16.84 -4.60
C LEU A 169 -14.69 -17.27 -5.87
N ALA A 170 -15.96 -17.67 -5.78
CA ALA A 170 -16.74 -18.04 -6.96
C ALA A 170 -16.95 -16.85 -7.92
N ILE A 171 -17.15 -15.63 -7.41
CA ILE A 171 -17.26 -14.42 -8.23
C ILE A 171 -15.91 -14.09 -8.89
N VAL A 172 -14.85 -14.05 -8.09
CA VAL A 172 -13.51 -13.71 -8.60
C VAL A 172 -13.05 -14.74 -9.63
N ALA A 173 -13.25 -16.05 -9.40
CA ALA A 173 -12.94 -17.13 -10.34
C ALA A 173 -13.56 -16.90 -11.72
N ARG A 174 -14.86 -16.54 -11.76
CA ARG A 174 -15.57 -16.24 -13.02
C ARG A 174 -15.01 -15.00 -13.70
N ALA A 175 -14.62 -13.98 -12.94
CA ALA A 175 -14.04 -12.76 -13.50
C ALA A 175 -12.67 -12.99 -14.13
N VAL A 176 -11.85 -13.86 -13.53
CA VAL A 176 -10.51 -14.19 -14.04
C VAL A 176 -10.49 -15.38 -15.01
N ASP A 177 -11.66 -15.95 -15.31
CA ASP A 177 -11.84 -17.12 -16.20
C ASP A 177 -11.07 -18.36 -15.72
N LYS A 178 -11.18 -18.66 -14.42
CA LYS A 178 -10.58 -19.82 -13.76
C LYS A 178 -11.63 -20.63 -13.01
N ARG A 179 -11.31 -21.89 -12.69
CA ARG A 179 -12.03 -22.61 -11.64
C ARG A 179 -11.53 -22.13 -10.29
N VAL A 180 -12.35 -22.24 -9.24
CA VAL A 180 -11.92 -21.87 -7.87
C VAL A 180 -10.64 -22.62 -7.48
N GLN A 181 -10.48 -23.87 -7.92
CA GLN A 181 -9.30 -24.70 -7.62
C GLN A 181 -8.02 -24.23 -8.32
N ASP A 182 -8.14 -23.44 -9.39
CA ASP A 182 -7.00 -22.88 -10.13
C ASP A 182 -6.66 -21.45 -9.66
N MET A 183 -7.42 -20.90 -8.70
CA MET A 183 -7.14 -19.58 -8.15
C MET A 183 -6.00 -19.61 -7.13
N ALA A 184 -5.23 -18.52 -7.11
CA ALA A 184 -4.24 -18.24 -6.07
C ALA A 184 -4.65 -17.02 -5.23
N VAL A 185 -4.90 -17.25 -3.94
CA VAL A 185 -5.15 -16.20 -2.94
C VAL A 185 -3.86 -15.92 -2.17
N MET A 186 -3.41 -14.66 -2.17
CA MET A 186 -2.23 -14.24 -1.42
C MET A 186 -2.60 -13.63 -0.07
N MET A 187 -1.81 -13.92 0.97
CA MET A 187 -2.02 -13.37 2.32
C MET A 187 -0.77 -13.49 3.20
N LEU A 188 -0.72 -12.75 4.31
CA LEU A 188 0.32 -12.94 5.34
C LEU A 188 0.14 -14.29 6.08
N ASP A 189 1.23 -14.97 6.39
CA ASP A 189 1.25 -16.14 7.27
C ASP A 189 1.22 -15.69 8.74
N ARG A 190 0.01 -15.66 9.32
CA ARG A 190 -0.20 -15.20 10.70
C ARG A 190 -1.28 -16.05 11.38
N PRO A 191 -1.17 -16.32 12.69
CA PRO A 191 -2.19 -17.07 13.43
C PRO A 191 -3.61 -16.48 13.33
N ARG A 192 -3.71 -15.14 13.25
CA ARG A 192 -4.99 -14.42 13.07
C ARG A 192 -5.72 -14.72 11.75
N HIS A 193 -5.07 -15.36 10.78
CA HIS A 193 -5.68 -15.75 9.50
C HIS A 193 -6.16 -17.20 9.46
N LYS A 194 -6.07 -17.95 10.57
CA LYS A 194 -6.39 -19.38 10.59
C LYS A 194 -7.78 -19.68 10.01
N GLU A 195 -8.80 -18.94 10.43
CA GLU A 195 -10.18 -19.15 9.95
C GLU A 195 -10.34 -18.81 8.46
N ILE A 196 -9.70 -17.74 7.99
CA ILE A 196 -9.69 -17.33 6.58
C ILE A 196 -9.01 -18.42 5.73
N VAL A 197 -7.87 -18.94 6.20
CA VAL A 197 -7.12 -20.03 5.57
C VAL A 197 -7.96 -21.30 5.45
N GLU A 198 -8.66 -21.69 6.51
CA GLU A 198 -9.52 -22.87 6.52
C GLU A 198 -10.67 -22.72 5.51
N GLN A 199 -11.31 -21.55 5.44
CA GLN A 199 -12.38 -21.27 4.49
C GLN A 199 -11.91 -21.28 3.03
N ILE A 200 -10.76 -20.66 2.72
CA ILE A 200 -10.17 -20.69 1.37
C ILE A 200 -9.86 -22.13 0.95
N ARG A 201 -9.24 -22.92 1.84
CA ARG A 201 -8.91 -24.33 1.58
C ARG A 201 -10.16 -25.19 1.40
N ALA A 202 -11.19 -24.96 2.20
CA ALA A 202 -12.48 -25.66 2.08
C ALA A 202 -13.18 -25.36 0.75
N ALA A 203 -13.07 -24.12 0.25
CA ALA A 203 -13.57 -23.75 -1.08
C ALA A 203 -12.72 -24.34 -2.23
N GLY A 204 -11.50 -24.80 -1.93
CA GLY A 204 -10.60 -25.49 -2.86
C GLY A 204 -9.57 -24.60 -3.55
N ALA A 205 -9.53 -23.30 -3.25
CA ALA A 205 -8.53 -22.39 -3.82
C ALA A 205 -7.13 -22.58 -3.20
N SER A 206 -6.10 -22.21 -3.95
CA SER A 206 -4.71 -22.27 -3.50
C SER A 206 -4.33 -21.03 -2.68
N LEU A 207 -3.40 -21.20 -1.74
CA LEU A 207 -2.86 -20.12 -0.91
C LEU A 207 -1.39 -19.85 -1.26
N ARG A 208 -1.05 -18.58 -1.47
CA ARG A 208 0.33 -18.08 -1.47
C ARG A 208 0.55 -17.26 -0.20
N MET A 209 1.13 -17.89 0.82
CA MET A 209 1.37 -17.24 2.10
C MET A 209 2.74 -16.56 2.11
N ILE A 210 2.80 -15.32 2.60
CA ILE A 210 4.02 -14.52 2.71
C ILE A 210 4.37 -14.20 4.16
N GLY A 211 5.67 -14.14 4.46
CA GLY A 211 6.15 -13.89 5.82
C GLY A 211 5.98 -12.44 6.27
N ASP A 212 6.24 -11.48 5.39
CA ASP A 212 6.12 -10.04 5.60
C ASP A 212 6.00 -9.37 4.22
N GLY A 213 5.75 -8.07 4.15
CA GLY A 213 5.73 -7.36 2.87
C GLY A 213 4.37 -7.37 2.19
N ASP A 214 3.35 -6.79 2.83
CA ASP A 214 1.97 -6.93 2.37
C ASP A 214 1.48 -5.84 1.40
N ILE A 215 2.28 -4.80 1.14
CA ILE A 215 2.00 -3.80 0.11
C ILE A 215 2.08 -4.45 -1.26
N ALA A 216 3.23 -5.07 -1.58
CA ALA A 216 3.44 -5.75 -2.86
C ALA A 216 2.43 -6.89 -3.07
N ALA A 217 2.11 -7.61 -1.99
CA ALA A 217 1.15 -8.71 -2.03
C ALA A 217 -0.28 -8.24 -2.32
N ALA A 218 -0.70 -7.12 -1.74
CA ALA A 218 -2.02 -6.53 -2.00
C ALA A 218 -2.13 -5.95 -3.41
N ILE A 219 -1.03 -5.43 -3.97
CA ILE A 219 -0.98 -4.92 -5.35
C ILE A 219 -1.01 -6.06 -6.38
N ALA A 220 -0.46 -7.23 -6.06
CA ALA A 220 -0.27 -8.35 -6.98
C ALA A 220 -1.50 -8.73 -7.84
N PRO A 221 -2.75 -8.79 -7.31
CA PRO A 221 -3.94 -9.07 -8.13
C PRO A 221 -4.20 -8.09 -9.28
N SER A 222 -3.63 -6.89 -9.20
CA SER A 222 -3.74 -5.85 -10.24
C SER A 222 -2.60 -5.88 -11.26
N LEU A 223 -1.61 -6.76 -11.07
CA LEU A 223 -0.50 -6.95 -12.00
C LEU A 223 -0.79 -8.15 -12.93
N PRO A 224 -0.72 -7.98 -14.27
CA PRO A 224 -1.06 -9.03 -15.23
C PRO A 224 -0.28 -10.33 -15.07
N ASP A 225 1.00 -10.25 -14.66
CA ASP A 225 1.94 -11.36 -14.64
C ASP A 225 2.24 -11.90 -13.23
N SER A 226 1.42 -11.56 -12.21
CA SER A 226 1.69 -11.95 -10.82
C SER A 226 1.29 -13.39 -10.48
N ASP A 227 0.41 -13.99 -11.28
CA ASP A 227 -0.30 -15.24 -10.96
C ASP A 227 -1.04 -15.20 -9.61
N VAL A 228 -1.43 -14.03 -9.13
CA VAL A 228 -2.27 -13.84 -7.94
C VAL A 228 -3.62 -13.31 -8.39
N ASP A 229 -4.70 -13.97 -7.94
CA ASP A 229 -6.06 -13.59 -8.35
C ASP A 229 -6.77 -12.71 -7.32
N LEU A 230 -6.37 -12.83 -6.05
CA LEU A 230 -6.98 -12.15 -4.92
C LEU A 230 -5.95 -11.99 -3.80
N TYR A 231 -5.97 -10.85 -3.11
CA TYR A 231 -5.34 -10.72 -1.81
C TYR A 231 -6.41 -10.52 -0.75
N MET A 232 -6.32 -11.28 0.36
CA MET A 232 -7.25 -11.17 1.46
C MET A 232 -6.56 -11.47 2.79
N GLY A 233 -6.75 -10.61 3.79
CA GLY A 233 -6.20 -10.84 5.13
C GLY A 233 -6.20 -9.59 5.99
N ILE A 234 -5.45 -9.65 7.08
CA ILE A 234 -5.30 -8.58 8.07
C ILE A 234 -3.82 -8.18 8.15
N GLY A 235 -3.55 -6.91 7.88
CA GLY A 235 -2.22 -6.33 7.82
C GLY A 235 -2.18 -4.91 8.36
N GLY A 236 -1.02 -4.26 8.31
CA GLY A 236 -0.86 -2.91 8.84
C GLY A 236 -1.72 -1.88 8.10
N SER A 237 -2.26 -0.92 8.85
CA SER A 237 -3.12 0.14 8.31
C SER A 237 -2.36 1.13 7.40
N PRO A 238 -1.14 1.60 7.74
CA PRO A 238 -0.32 2.41 6.84
C PRO A 238 -0.13 1.77 5.45
N GLU A 239 0.24 0.50 5.45
CA GLU A 239 0.50 -0.32 4.27
C GLU A 239 -0.77 -0.52 3.44
N ALA A 240 -1.96 -0.50 4.07
CA ALA A 240 -3.23 -0.54 3.36
C ALA A 240 -3.42 0.68 2.44
N VAL A 241 -3.02 1.87 2.91
CA VAL A 241 -3.16 3.13 2.16
C VAL A 241 -2.17 3.17 0.99
N LEU A 242 -0.92 2.76 1.22
CA LEU A 242 0.09 2.61 0.18
C LEU A 242 -0.35 1.61 -0.90
N ALA A 243 -0.85 0.44 -0.49
CA ALA A 243 -1.37 -0.56 -1.42
C ALA A 243 -2.58 -0.02 -2.19
N ALA A 244 -3.54 0.63 -1.53
CA ALA A 244 -4.73 1.19 -2.17
C ALA A 244 -4.38 2.24 -3.24
N ALA A 245 -3.37 3.09 -2.99
CA ALA A 245 -2.88 4.05 -3.98
C ALA A 245 -2.31 3.36 -5.23
N GLY A 246 -1.47 2.32 -5.03
CA GLY A 246 -0.93 1.52 -6.13
C GLY A 246 -2.00 0.77 -6.91
N ILE A 247 -2.92 0.10 -6.21
CA ILE A 247 -4.05 -0.65 -6.80
C ILE A 247 -4.95 0.26 -7.63
N LYS A 248 -5.32 1.43 -7.09
CA LYS A 248 -6.14 2.43 -7.79
C LYS A 248 -5.46 2.89 -9.08
N SER A 249 -4.14 3.11 -9.04
CA SER A 249 -3.34 3.52 -10.20
C SER A 249 -3.27 2.43 -11.29
N LEU A 250 -3.38 1.16 -10.90
CA LEU A 250 -3.44 0.01 -11.82
C LEU A 250 -4.88 -0.32 -12.28
N GLY A 251 -5.88 0.45 -11.85
CA GLY A 251 -7.29 0.24 -12.18
C GLY A 251 -7.93 -0.93 -11.42
N GLY A 252 -7.27 -1.48 -10.40
CA GLY A 252 -7.86 -2.41 -9.45
C GLY A 252 -8.67 -1.70 -8.37
N ASP A 253 -9.16 -2.47 -7.40
CA ASP A 253 -9.89 -1.94 -6.24
C ASP A 253 -9.52 -2.70 -4.97
N MET A 254 -9.66 -2.01 -3.84
CA MET A 254 -9.34 -2.52 -2.53
C MET A 254 -10.37 -2.04 -1.51
N GLN A 255 -10.95 -2.98 -0.78
CA GLN A 255 -11.77 -2.71 0.40
C GLN A 255 -10.93 -2.93 1.64
N SER A 256 -11.06 -2.03 2.62
CA SER A 256 -10.37 -2.15 3.90
C SER A 256 -11.29 -1.81 5.06
N LYS A 257 -11.12 -2.48 6.19
CA LYS A 257 -11.91 -2.25 7.40
C LYS A 257 -11.01 -2.30 8.62
N MET A 258 -11.22 -1.41 9.59
CA MET A 258 -10.44 -1.41 10.83
C MET A 258 -10.50 -2.78 11.51
N TRP A 259 -9.35 -3.26 11.99
CA TRP A 259 -9.25 -4.51 12.74
C TRP A 259 -8.54 -4.25 14.07
N PRO A 260 -9.27 -3.80 15.12
CA PRO A 260 -8.69 -3.62 16.44
C PRO A 260 -8.16 -4.95 16.96
N ARG A 261 -6.88 -4.99 17.34
CA ARG A 261 -6.19 -6.25 17.69
C ARG A 261 -6.63 -6.85 19.03
N ASP A 262 -7.24 -6.02 19.87
CA ASP A 262 -7.77 -6.39 21.17
C ASP A 262 -8.86 -5.40 21.63
N GLU A 263 -9.55 -5.76 22.71
CA GLU A 263 -10.61 -4.94 23.29
C GLU A 263 -10.09 -3.60 23.86
N LYS A 264 -8.81 -3.51 24.22
CA LYS A 264 -8.20 -2.27 24.72
C LYS A 264 -8.06 -1.25 23.59
N GLU A 265 -7.58 -1.68 22.42
CA GLU A 265 -7.53 -0.85 21.22
C GLU A 265 -8.94 -0.44 20.80
N ARG A 266 -9.90 -1.38 20.78
CA ARG A 266 -11.29 -1.09 20.42
C ARG A 266 -11.91 -0.02 21.32
N LYS A 267 -11.76 -0.14 22.64
CA LYS A 267 -12.26 0.86 23.60
C LYS A 267 -11.59 2.21 23.43
N LYS A 268 -10.28 2.23 23.14
CA LYS A 268 -9.55 3.47 22.86
C LYS A 268 -10.09 4.16 21.61
N LEU A 269 -10.26 3.43 20.51
CA LEU A 269 -10.83 3.96 19.27
C LEU A 269 -12.22 4.57 19.49
N ILE A 270 -13.07 3.92 20.28
CA ILE A 270 -14.40 4.45 20.65
C ILE A 270 -14.27 5.74 21.46
N ALA A 271 -13.41 5.74 22.49
CA ALA A 271 -13.17 6.92 23.32
C ALA A 271 -12.61 8.12 22.52
N ASP A 272 -11.79 7.84 21.51
CA ASP A 272 -11.22 8.83 20.59
C ASP A 272 -12.22 9.26 19.48
N GLY A 273 -13.44 8.72 19.47
CA GLY A 273 -14.54 9.14 18.59
C GLY A 273 -14.71 8.33 17.30
N TYR A 274 -13.98 7.23 17.12
CA TYR A 274 -13.98 6.42 15.89
C TYR A 274 -14.99 5.25 15.89
N GLU A 275 -15.97 5.25 16.80
CA GLU A 275 -16.97 4.17 16.90
C GLU A 275 -17.68 3.88 15.58
N LYS A 276 -18.05 4.93 14.83
CA LYS A 276 -18.73 4.80 13.53
C LYS A 276 -17.81 4.30 12.41
N ASP A 277 -16.50 4.47 12.55
CA ASP A 277 -15.53 4.03 11.55
C ASP A 277 -15.09 2.56 11.76
N LEU A 278 -15.36 1.97 12.93
CA LEU A 278 -14.99 0.57 13.22
C LEU A 278 -15.60 -0.43 12.23
N ASP A 279 -16.85 -0.19 11.83
CA ASP A 279 -17.57 -1.06 10.90
C ASP A 279 -17.60 -0.54 9.46
N ARG A 280 -16.94 0.59 9.21
CA ARG A 280 -16.89 1.21 7.88
C ARG A 280 -15.88 0.48 7.00
N VAL A 281 -16.31 0.23 5.76
CA VAL A 281 -15.50 -0.23 4.64
C VAL A 281 -15.16 0.96 3.74
#